data_AF-A0A3L9DZH2-F1
#
_entry.id   AF-A0A3L9DZH2-F1
#
_cell.length_a   1.000
_cell.length_b   1.000
_cell.length_c   1.000
_cell.angle_alpha   90.00
_cell.angle_beta   90.00
_cell.angle_gamma   90.00
#
_symmetry.space_group_name_H-M   'P 1'
#
loop_
_entity.id
_entity.type
_entity.pdbx_description
1 polymer ?
#
loop_
_entity_poly.entity_id
_entity_poly.type
_entity_poly.pdbx_seq_one_letter_code
_entity_poly.pdbx_strand_id
1 'polypeptide(L)'
;MSNYNYRSFIWSLGTTTFRQSTLPLKLEIGCRALQNVRQKYPTEKWNTLYSEFLKELNSFDIINYAGSLPDKDARAITSFLEQLGLCNSERYLTNVGEKVIELSSKKEIQKNEFLLSDYGNLYFLQLLKKSYSFTSTTSINPFIATVVTIIENEYLTDEEFQFFVMTTTDNNKIFEASQAIKDYRESDNKQKFLFDYIIKLLFSMDNYKELYKDFVVNNSVKDCEIRNLGINMNGSQYEISQEKLYLLLRDCNEGKVSPSLDNITDILSRISSGKKSFWKKLMLGESNQKNKKAIFLEELLKKISSMTGQEFRQWFLYNWHFIKTKSTLDDYLDLNKRVLSMTEM
;
A
#
# COMPACT_ATOMS: atom_id res chain seq x y z
N MET A 1 26.81 -6.66 3.90
CA MET A 1 25.54 -5.93 3.92
C MET A 1 25.04 -5.76 2.51
N SER A 2 24.29 -6.73 2.02
CA SER A 2 23.46 -6.56 0.82
C SER A 2 22.30 -5.64 1.21
N ASN A 3 22.39 -4.34 0.87
CA ASN A 3 21.33 -3.37 1.14
C ASN A 3 20.50 -3.17 -0.13
N TYR A 4 19.38 -3.89 -0.22
CA TYR A 4 18.46 -3.77 -1.34
C TYR A 4 17.53 -2.58 -1.12
N ASN A 5 17.71 -1.52 -1.90
CA ASN A 5 16.86 -0.33 -1.79
C ASN A 5 15.45 -0.62 -2.29
N TYR A 6 14.45 -0.15 -1.53
CA TYR A 6 13.05 -0.21 -1.96
C TYR A 6 12.84 0.68 -3.19
N ARG A 7 12.18 0.13 -4.21
CA ARG A 7 11.65 0.87 -5.35
C ARG A 7 10.13 0.79 -5.28
N SER A 8 9.46 1.95 -5.36
CA SER A 8 8.00 1.98 -5.39
C SER A 8 7.50 1.31 -6.66
N PHE A 9 6.40 0.57 -6.55
CA PHE A 9 5.75 -0.10 -7.68
C PHE A 9 4.22 -0.08 -7.56
N ILE A 10 3.70 0.65 -6.57
CA ILE A 10 2.28 0.80 -6.29
C ILE A 10 2.04 2.27 -6.03
N TRP A 11 0.97 2.82 -6.61
CA TRP A 11 0.51 4.16 -6.26
C TRP A 11 -0.63 4.08 -5.22
N SER A 12 -0.74 5.13 -4.40
CA SER A 12 -1.84 5.29 -3.44
C SER A 12 -2.20 6.77 -3.33
N LEU A 13 -3.49 7.05 -3.36
CA LEU A 13 -4.11 8.32 -3.08
C LEU A 13 -4.49 8.35 -1.59
N GLY A 14 -4.14 9.43 -0.88
CA GLY A 14 -4.50 9.58 0.53
C GLY A 14 -3.49 9.05 1.53
N THR A 15 -3.80 9.23 2.81
CA THR A 15 -2.95 8.83 3.94
C THR A 15 -3.75 8.12 5.03
N THR A 16 -3.07 7.28 5.80
CA THR A 16 -3.69 6.48 6.87
C THR A 16 -4.17 7.30 8.06
N THR A 17 -3.58 8.48 8.27
CA THR A 17 -3.94 9.44 9.32
C THR A 17 -5.33 10.06 9.10
N PHE A 18 -5.82 10.08 7.85
CA PHE A 18 -7.12 10.65 7.48
C PHE A 18 -8.19 9.58 7.20
N ARG A 19 -8.05 8.39 7.82
CA ARG A 19 -8.98 7.26 7.65
C ARG A 19 -10.27 7.45 8.45
N GLN A 20 -11.23 8.29 8.04
CA GLN A 20 -12.60 8.26 8.58
C GLN A 20 -13.68 8.60 7.54
N SER A 21 -14.93 8.29 7.83
CA SER A 21 -16.11 8.87 7.17
C SER A 21 -16.03 10.40 7.20
N THR A 22 -16.54 11.08 6.17
CA THR A 22 -16.49 12.55 5.97
C THR A 22 -15.15 13.13 5.48
N LEU A 23 -14.48 12.46 4.53
CA LEU A 23 -13.23 12.95 3.94
C LEU A 23 -13.31 14.41 3.37
N PRO A 24 -14.35 14.80 2.59
CA PRO A 24 -14.47 16.18 2.09
C PRO A 24 -14.46 17.25 3.20
N LEU A 25 -15.27 17.04 4.25
CA LEU A 25 -15.31 17.93 5.43
C LEU A 25 -13.94 18.10 6.07
N LYS A 26 -13.17 17.01 6.16
CA LYS A 26 -11.85 17.07 6.78
C LYS A 26 -10.82 17.76 5.89
N LEU A 27 -10.90 17.62 4.56
CA LEU A 27 -10.04 18.36 3.64
C LEU A 27 -10.31 19.86 3.76
N GLU A 28 -11.58 20.25 3.89
CA GLU A 28 -11.97 21.64 4.14
C GLU A 28 -11.39 22.16 5.46
N ILE A 29 -11.59 21.45 6.57
CA ILE A 29 -11.03 21.81 7.88
C ILE A 29 -9.50 21.89 7.81
N GLY A 30 -8.87 20.97 7.08
CA GLY A 30 -7.43 21.00 6.79
C GLY A 30 -7.00 22.27 6.08
N CYS A 31 -7.74 22.69 5.05
CA CYS A 31 -7.49 23.94 4.35
C CYS A 31 -7.68 25.17 5.25
N ARG A 32 -8.76 25.20 6.06
CA ARG A 32 -9.01 26.29 7.02
C ARG A 32 -7.90 26.39 8.07
N ALA A 33 -7.49 25.28 8.66
CA ALA A 33 -6.38 25.25 9.62
C ALA A 33 -5.07 25.72 8.98
N LEU A 34 -4.76 25.28 7.75
CA LEU A 34 -3.59 25.78 7.00
C LEU A 34 -3.64 27.28 6.78
N GLN A 35 -4.80 27.81 6.38
CA GLN A 35 -5.00 29.24 6.16
C GLN A 35 -4.75 30.04 7.45
N ASN A 36 -5.35 29.62 8.56
CA ASN A 36 -5.19 30.28 9.87
C ASN A 36 -3.72 30.32 10.30
N VAL A 37 -3.03 29.18 10.23
CA VAL A 37 -1.61 29.08 10.58
C VAL A 37 -0.77 29.99 9.70
N ARG A 38 -1.01 30.01 8.38
CA ARG A 38 -0.25 30.85 7.44
C ARG A 38 -0.54 32.33 7.57
N GLN A 39 -1.75 32.73 7.97
CA GLN A 39 -2.04 34.12 8.30
C GLN A 39 -1.29 34.58 9.55
N LYS A 40 -1.16 33.72 10.56
CA LYS A 40 -0.42 34.01 11.81
C LYS A 40 1.10 33.94 11.63
N TYR A 41 1.58 33.03 10.79
CA TYR A 41 2.99 32.74 10.54
C TYR A 41 3.32 32.74 9.03
N PRO A 42 3.30 33.92 8.38
CA PRO A 42 3.35 34.03 6.92
C PRO A 42 4.70 33.65 6.31
N THR A 43 5.81 33.75 7.05
CA THR A 43 7.18 33.53 6.53
C THR A 43 7.91 32.37 7.18
N GLU A 44 7.33 31.76 8.22
CA GLU A 44 7.95 30.67 8.96
C GLU A 44 8.04 29.38 8.12
N LYS A 45 9.08 28.58 8.35
CA LYS A 45 9.25 27.29 7.66
C LYS A 45 8.17 26.31 8.13
N TRP A 46 7.53 25.60 7.21
CA TRP A 46 6.39 24.75 7.57
C TRP A 46 6.71 23.71 8.66
N ASN A 47 7.93 23.16 8.66
CA ASN A 47 8.35 22.14 9.61
C ASN A 47 8.43 22.62 11.07
N THR A 48 8.40 23.93 11.33
CA THR A 48 8.32 24.49 12.69
C THR A 48 6.88 24.70 13.16
N LEU A 49 5.89 24.59 12.26
CA LEU A 49 4.49 24.93 12.50
C LEU A 49 3.57 23.72 12.71
N TYR A 50 4.10 22.49 12.76
CA TYR A 50 3.29 21.28 12.91
C TYR A 50 2.40 21.31 14.16
N SER A 51 2.93 21.79 15.28
CA SER A 51 2.19 21.89 16.54
C SER A 51 1.06 22.92 16.47
N GLU A 52 1.32 24.08 15.86
CA GLU A 52 0.30 25.12 15.66
C GLU A 52 -0.80 24.65 14.72
N PHE A 53 -0.45 23.94 13.65
CA PHE A 53 -1.42 23.31 12.75
C PHE A 53 -2.34 22.32 13.45
N LEU A 54 -1.79 21.45 14.30
CA LEU A 54 -2.61 20.49 15.05
C LEU A 54 -3.48 21.19 16.10
N LYS A 55 -3.01 22.26 16.73
CA LYS A 55 -3.84 23.08 17.64
C LYS A 55 -5.02 23.69 16.89
N GLU A 56 -4.79 24.28 15.73
CA GLU A 56 -5.85 24.80 14.87
C GLU A 56 -6.83 23.70 14.46
N LEU A 57 -6.35 22.53 14.00
CA LEU A 57 -7.22 21.40 13.67
C LEU A 57 -8.08 20.94 14.85
N ASN A 58 -7.49 20.83 16.04
CA ASN A 58 -8.20 20.42 17.25
C ASN A 58 -9.24 21.45 17.69
N SER A 59 -9.08 22.73 17.33
CA SER A 59 -10.06 23.78 17.67
C SER A 59 -11.41 23.62 16.97
N PHE A 60 -11.47 22.83 15.89
CA PHE A 60 -12.72 22.58 15.16
C PHE A 60 -13.57 21.45 15.77
N ASP A 61 -13.13 20.77 16.83
CA ASP A 61 -13.82 19.68 17.55
C ASP A 61 -14.28 18.47 16.69
N ILE A 62 -13.94 18.44 15.40
CA ILE A 62 -14.32 17.39 14.44
C ILE A 62 -13.20 16.35 14.30
N ILE A 63 -11.96 16.77 14.56
CA ILE A 63 -10.77 15.93 14.48
C ILE A 63 -10.18 15.86 15.89
N ASN A 64 -10.65 14.90 16.70
CA ASN A 64 -10.07 14.65 18.03
C ASN A 64 -8.71 13.98 17.89
N TYR A 65 -7.65 14.80 17.73
CA TYR A 65 -6.30 14.30 17.56
C TYR A 65 -5.60 14.14 18.92
N ALA A 66 -5.73 12.95 19.53
CA ALA A 66 -5.05 12.55 20.77
C ALA A 66 -3.74 11.77 20.53
N GLY A 67 -3.13 11.95 19.36
CA GLY A 67 -1.98 11.16 18.90
C GLY A 67 -0.70 11.40 19.69
N SER A 68 0.12 10.36 19.86
CA SER A 68 1.42 10.42 20.54
C SER A 68 2.58 10.96 19.67
N LEU A 69 2.35 11.21 18.38
CA LEU A 69 3.38 11.64 17.41
C LEU A 69 2.91 12.82 16.55
N PRO A 70 2.71 14.02 17.14
CA PRO A 70 2.12 15.17 16.47
C PRO A 70 2.81 15.54 15.13
N ASP A 71 4.14 15.55 15.09
CA ASP A 71 4.89 15.92 13.88
C ASP A 71 4.70 14.93 12.71
N LYS A 72 4.50 13.65 13.03
CA LYS A 72 4.24 12.63 12.00
C LYS A 72 2.85 12.85 11.41
N ASP A 73 1.89 13.16 12.25
CA ASP A 73 0.49 13.27 11.88
C ASP A 73 0.20 14.57 11.13
N ALA A 74 0.75 15.70 11.59
CA ALA A 74 0.70 16.96 10.87
C ALA A 74 1.28 16.83 9.45
N ARG A 75 2.43 16.14 9.31
CA ARG A 75 3.00 15.83 7.99
C ARG A 75 2.07 14.97 7.16
N ALA A 76 1.54 13.88 7.70
CA ALA A 76 0.66 12.99 6.94
C ALA A 76 -0.60 13.70 6.44
N ILE A 77 -1.21 14.59 7.23
CA ILE A 77 -2.37 15.37 6.83
C ILE A 77 -1.99 16.37 5.74
N THR A 78 -0.97 17.19 5.99
CA THR A 78 -0.62 18.27 5.07
C THR A 78 0.01 17.79 3.77
N SER A 79 0.72 16.66 3.80
CA SER A 79 1.16 15.96 2.58
C SER A 79 -0.01 15.45 1.75
N PHE A 80 -1.14 15.08 2.37
CA PHE A 80 -2.33 14.71 1.61
C PHE A 80 -3.00 15.92 0.94
N LEU A 81 -3.09 17.06 1.64
CA LEU A 81 -3.58 18.31 1.06
C LEU A 81 -2.72 18.75 -0.13
N GLU A 82 -1.40 18.66 0.00
CA GLU A 82 -0.46 18.88 -1.11
C GLU A 82 -0.65 17.87 -2.23
N GLN A 83 -0.82 16.59 -1.90
CA GLN A 83 -1.02 15.51 -2.88
C GLN A 83 -2.25 15.77 -3.77
N LEU A 84 -3.31 16.37 -3.23
CA LEU A 84 -4.52 16.77 -3.95
C LEU A 84 -4.43 18.16 -4.60
N GLY A 85 -3.29 18.85 -4.48
CA GLY A 85 -3.09 20.18 -5.06
C GLY A 85 -3.79 21.31 -4.31
N LEU A 86 -4.27 21.08 -3.08
CA LEU A 86 -4.96 22.09 -2.27
C LEU A 86 -3.98 23.09 -1.62
N CYS A 87 -2.73 22.70 -1.45
CA CYS A 87 -1.65 23.56 -1.00
C CYS A 87 -0.35 23.24 -1.75
N ASN A 88 0.63 24.15 -1.68
CA ASN A 88 1.96 23.93 -2.25
C ASN A 88 2.92 23.21 -1.27
N SER A 89 4.19 23.04 -1.66
CA SER A 89 5.24 22.39 -0.86
C SER A 89 5.49 23.09 0.47
N GLU A 90 5.33 24.41 0.51
CA GLU A 90 5.39 25.21 1.74
C GLU A 90 4.01 25.33 2.43
N ARG A 91 3.01 24.54 2.05
CA ARG A 91 1.66 24.53 2.66
C ARG A 91 0.93 25.87 2.67
N TYR A 92 1.21 26.74 1.71
CA TYR A 92 0.28 27.81 1.38
C TYR A 92 -0.86 27.24 0.53
N LEU A 93 -2.09 27.70 0.77
CA LEU A 93 -3.21 27.30 -0.06
C LEU A 93 -2.99 27.70 -1.51
N THR A 94 -3.41 26.83 -2.41
CA THR A 94 -3.57 27.18 -3.83
C THR A 94 -4.95 27.77 -4.04
N ASN A 95 -5.20 28.33 -5.23
CA ASN A 95 -6.54 28.76 -5.64
C ASN A 95 -7.58 27.62 -5.51
N VAL A 96 -7.15 26.36 -5.66
CA VAL A 96 -8.01 25.19 -5.46
C VAL A 96 -8.36 25.02 -3.98
N GLY A 97 -7.38 25.12 -3.08
CA GLY A 97 -7.61 25.06 -1.64
C GLY A 97 -8.49 26.20 -1.14
N GLU A 98 -8.32 27.42 -1.66
CA GLU A 98 -9.20 28.55 -1.38
C GLU A 98 -10.63 28.28 -1.87
N LYS A 99 -10.77 27.70 -3.06
CA LYS A 99 -12.09 27.33 -3.61
C LYS A 99 -12.81 26.31 -2.74
N VAL A 100 -12.10 25.34 -2.15
CA VAL A 100 -12.70 24.37 -1.20
C VAL A 100 -13.32 25.09 0.00
N ILE A 101 -12.66 26.12 0.54
CA ILE A 101 -13.18 26.93 1.65
C ILE A 101 -14.37 27.78 1.21
N GLU A 102 -14.30 28.37 0.01
CA GLU A 102 -15.40 29.18 -0.54
C GLU A 102 -16.68 28.33 -0.71
N LEU A 103 -16.54 27.12 -1.27
CA LEU A 103 -17.67 26.23 -1.52
C LEU A 103 -18.41 25.84 -0.24
N SER A 104 -17.75 25.82 0.92
CA SER A 104 -18.41 25.43 2.17
C SER A 104 -19.28 26.51 2.78
N SER A 105 -19.13 27.74 2.30
CA SER A 105 -20.01 28.85 2.65
C SER A 105 -21.31 28.88 1.85
N LYS A 106 -21.40 28.10 0.75
CA LYS A 106 -22.61 28.05 -0.09
C LYS A 106 -23.69 27.19 0.58
N LYS A 107 -24.94 27.67 0.55
CA LYS A 107 -26.10 26.96 1.10
C LYS A 107 -26.75 25.98 0.12
N GLU A 108 -26.53 26.15 -1.18
CA GLU A 108 -27.16 25.34 -2.23
C GLU A 108 -26.13 24.50 -2.98
N ILE A 109 -26.44 23.22 -3.17
CA ILE A 109 -25.63 22.29 -3.95
C ILE A 109 -26.11 22.36 -5.40
N GLN A 110 -25.30 22.94 -6.28
CA GLN A 110 -25.54 22.93 -7.72
C GLN A 110 -24.83 21.73 -8.35
N LYS A 111 -25.46 21.13 -9.37
CA LYS A 111 -24.89 20.03 -10.15
C LYS A 111 -24.59 20.47 -11.57
N ASN A 112 -23.47 20.01 -12.12
CA ASN A 112 -23.10 20.23 -13.51
C ASN A 112 -23.79 19.21 -14.46
N GLU A 113 -23.47 19.26 -15.75
CA GLU A 113 -24.01 18.36 -16.79
C GLU A 113 -23.66 16.87 -16.54
N PHE A 114 -22.61 16.61 -15.79
CA PHE A 114 -22.20 15.26 -15.35
C PHE A 114 -22.86 14.84 -14.02
N LEU A 115 -23.83 15.61 -13.53
CA LEU A 115 -24.53 15.42 -12.25
C LEU A 115 -23.64 15.48 -11.00
N LEU A 116 -22.43 16.04 -11.14
CA LEU A 116 -21.47 16.25 -10.06
C LEU A 116 -21.76 17.55 -9.33
N SER A 117 -21.69 17.53 -7.99
CA SER A 117 -21.69 18.77 -7.22
C SER A 117 -20.48 19.66 -7.54
N ASP A 118 -20.53 20.94 -7.16
CA ASP A 118 -19.36 21.84 -7.22
C ASP A 118 -18.12 21.21 -6.55
N TYR A 119 -18.31 20.48 -5.44
CA TYR A 119 -17.25 19.75 -4.75
C TYR A 119 -16.76 18.54 -5.53
N GLY A 120 -17.68 17.69 -5.99
CA GLY A 120 -17.36 16.51 -6.78
C GLY A 120 -16.59 16.88 -8.04
N ASN A 121 -17.01 17.94 -8.74
CA ASN A 121 -16.33 18.47 -9.91
C ASN A 121 -14.92 19.01 -9.59
N LEU A 122 -14.75 19.71 -8.46
CA LEU A 122 -13.43 20.19 -8.03
C LEU A 122 -12.46 19.02 -7.83
N TYR A 123 -12.87 17.98 -7.09
CA TYR A 123 -12.03 16.81 -6.84
C TYR A 123 -11.79 15.98 -8.11
N PHE A 124 -12.81 15.85 -8.97
CA PHE A 124 -12.68 15.23 -10.29
C PHE A 124 -11.57 15.88 -11.11
N LEU A 125 -11.56 17.21 -11.22
CA LEU A 125 -10.53 17.94 -11.95
C LEU A 125 -9.14 17.79 -11.32
N GLN A 126 -9.03 17.70 -9.99
CA GLN A 126 -7.74 17.44 -9.33
C GLN A 126 -7.23 16.03 -9.60
N LEU A 127 -8.11 15.03 -9.55
CA LEU A 127 -7.73 13.65 -9.80
C LEU A 127 -7.34 13.41 -11.26
N LEU A 128 -8.00 14.07 -12.21
CA LEU A 128 -7.60 14.08 -13.63
C LEU A 128 -6.16 14.59 -13.83
N LYS A 129 -5.78 15.65 -13.11
CA LYS A 129 -4.45 16.26 -13.19
C LYS A 129 -3.39 15.49 -12.41
N LYS A 130 -3.80 14.62 -11.49
CA LYS A 130 -2.86 13.94 -10.58
C LYS A 130 -2.00 12.94 -11.35
N SER A 131 -0.68 13.11 -11.24
CA SER A 131 0.31 12.16 -11.71
C SER A 131 1.25 11.72 -10.58
N TYR A 132 1.79 10.51 -10.68
CA TYR A 132 2.83 9.95 -9.82
C TYR A 132 4.02 9.57 -10.67
N SER A 133 5.17 10.14 -10.38
CA SER A 133 6.45 9.75 -10.98
C SER A 133 7.08 8.61 -10.16
N PHE A 134 7.43 7.52 -10.84
CA PHE A 134 8.15 6.39 -10.23
C PHE A 134 9.64 6.43 -10.57
N THR A 135 9.96 6.88 -11.78
CA THR A 135 11.32 7.19 -12.24
C THR A 135 11.31 8.53 -12.99
N SER A 136 12.46 8.97 -13.50
CA SER A 136 12.54 10.13 -14.39
C SER A 136 11.76 9.95 -15.71
N THR A 137 11.47 8.71 -16.10
CA THR A 137 10.83 8.36 -17.38
C THR A 137 9.45 7.73 -17.24
N THR A 138 9.11 7.22 -16.05
CA THR A 138 7.84 6.53 -15.82
C THR A 138 6.95 7.31 -14.87
N SER A 139 5.72 7.54 -15.32
CA SER A 139 4.67 8.17 -14.51
C SER A 139 3.31 7.61 -14.87
N ILE A 140 2.41 7.63 -13.89
CA ILE A 140 1.03 7.19 -14.02
C ILE A 140 0.10 8.30 -13.57
N ASN A 141 -1.02 8.46 -14.27
CA ASN A 141 -2.15 9.25 -13.83
C ASN A 141 -3.21 8.29 -13.27
N PRO A 142 -3.29 8.07 -11.95
CA PRO A 142 -4.08 6.96 -11.39
C PRO A 142 -5.56 7.00 -11.76
N PHE A 143 -6.13 8.20 -11.79
CA PHE A 143 -7.53 8.39 -12.15
C PHE A 143 -7.78 8.01 -13.62
N ILE A 144 -6.89 8.44 -14.52
CA ILE A 144 -6.95 8.06 -15.94
C ILE A 144 -6.77 6.55 -16.12
N ALA A 145 -5.79 5.96 -15.45
CA ALA A 145 -5.57 4.51 -15.47
C ALA A 145 -6.82 3.75 -15.04
N THR A 146 -7.50 4.22 -13.99
CA THR A 146 -8.75 3.63 -13.50
C THR A 146 -9.87 3.73 -14.54
N VAL A 147 -10.15 4.94 -15.05
CA VAL A 147 -11.23 5.18 -16.01
C VAL A 147 -11.00 4.43 -17.31
N VAL A 148 -9.79 4.49 -17.89
CA VAL A 148 -9.46 3.77 -19.12
C VAL A 148 -9.62 2.27 -18.92
N THR A 149 -9.14 1.72 -17.79
CA THR A 149 -9.28 0.28 -17.54
C THR A 149 -10.75 -0.13 -17.39
N ILE A 150 -11.60 0.70 -16.78
CA ILE A 150 -13.05 0.46 -16.70
C ILE A 150 -13.67 0.48 -18.10
N ILE A 151 -13.35 1.47 -18.94
CA ILE A 151 -13.86 1.57 -20.31
C ILE A 151 -13.48 0.31 -21.11
N GLU A 152 -12.24 -0.16 -20.98
CA GLU A 152 -11.71 -1.31 -21.73
C GLU A 152 -12.23 -2.68 -21.24
N ASN A 153 -12.77 -2.76 -20.02
CA ASN A 153 -13.20 -4.00 -19.37
C ASN A 153 -14.67 -4.00 -18.93
N GLU A 154 -15.41 -2.92 -19.24
CA GLU A 154 -16.78 -2.58 -18.84
C GLU A 154 -17.00 -2.37 -17.32
N TYR A 155 -16.26 -3.08 -16.48
CA TYR A 155 -16.28 -2.98 -15.04
C TYR A 155 -14.93 -3.39 -14.43
N LEU A 156 -14.74 -3.08 -13.15
CA LEU A 156 -13.62 -3.55 -12.35
C LEU A 156 -14.14 -4.10 -11.02
N THR A 157 -13.64 -5.27 -10.63
CA THR A 157 -13.76 -5.75 -9.25
C THR A 157 -12.67 -5.13 -8.36
N ASP A 158 -12.88 -5.19 -7.05
CA ASP A 158 -11.89 -4.74 -6.06
C ASP A 158 -10.53 -5.41 -6.24
N GLU A 159 -10.53 -6.72 -6.49
CA GLU A 159 -9.31 -7.51 -6.65
C GLU A 159 -8.60 -7.14 -7.96
N GLU A 160 -9.35 -6.90 -9.05
CA GLU A 160 -8.78 -6.45 -10.33
C GLU A 160 -8.14 -5.07 -10.22
N PHE A 161 -8.85 -4.12 -9.60
CA PHE A 161 -8.32 -2.79 -9.35
C PHE A 161 -7.06 -2.86 -8.47
N GLN A 162 -7.12 -3.66 -7.41
CA GLN A 162 -6.04 -3.83 -6.46
C GLN A 162 -4.77 -4.42 -7.10
N PHE A 163 -4.89 -5.52 -7.84
CA PHE A 163 -3.71 -6.23 -8.33
C PHE A 163 -3.17 -5.72 -9.66
N PHE A 164 -4.01 -5.16 -10.55
CA PHE A 164 -3.59 -4.75 -11.88
C PHE A 164 -3.52 -3.23 -12.04
N VAL A 165 -4.53 -2.50 -11.59
CA VAL A 165 -4.61 -1.04 -11.81
C VAL A 165 -3.66 -0.30 -10.86
N MET A 166 -3.66 -0.65 -9.58
CA MET A 166 -2.79 0.00 -8.57
C MET A 166 -1.30 -0.27 -8.74
N THR A 167 -0.95 -1.38 -9.39
CA THR A 167 0.45 -1.80 -9.66
C THR A 167 0.96 -1.30 -11.02
N THR A 168 0.11 -0.65 -11.82
CA THR A 168 0.51 -0.01 -13.08
C THR A 168 1.17 1.33 -12.79
N THR A 169 2.46 1.46 -13.11
CA THR A 169 3.28 2.64 -12.78
C THR A 169 3.60 3.55 -13.97
N ASP A 170 3.12 3.18 -15.16
CA ASP A 170 3.39 3.88 -16.42
C ASP A 170 2.09 3.97 -17.24
N ASN A 171 1.73 5.19 -17.66
CA ASN A 171 0.57 5.45 -18.51
C ASN A 171 0.60 4.60 -19.79
N ASN A 172 1.78 4.30 -20.34
CA ASN A 172 1.91 3.48 -21.56
C ASN A 172 1.53 2.00 -21.35
N LYS A 173 1.41 1.55 -20.09
CA LYS A 173 1.11 0.15 -19.73
C LYS A 173 -0.33 -0.08 -19.30
N ILE A 174 -1.20 0.93 -19.37
CA ILE A 174 -2.61 0.80 -18.96
C ILE A 174 -3.32 -0.29 -19.77
N PHE A 175 -3.07 -0.38 -21.09
CA PHE A 175 -3.65 -1.43 -21.93
C PHE A 175 -3.10 -2.83 -21.62
N GLU A 176 -1.84 -2.95 -21.19
CA GLU A 176 -1.28 -4.22 -20.71
C GLU A 176 -1.99 -4.68 -19.42
N ALA A 177 -2.30 -3.75 -18.51
CA ALA A 177 -3.06 -4.04 -17.30
C ALA A 177 -4.49 -4.47 -17.61
N SER A 178 -5.13 -3.81 -18.59
CA SER A 178 -6.44 -4.20 -19.11
C SER A 178 -6.41 -5.62 -19.68
N GLN A 179 -5.40 -5.97 -20.48
CA GLN A 179 -5.27 -7.33 -21.01
C GLN A 179 -5.04 -8.35 -19.89
N ALA A 180 -4.22 -8.02 -18.88
CA ALA A 180 -4.00 -8.91 -17.74
C ALA A 180 -5.29 -9.18 -16.94
N ILE A 181 -6.24 -8.24 -16.90
CA ILE A 181 -7.57 -8.44 -16.30
C ILE A 181 -8.39 -9.44 -17.13
N LYS A 182 -8.36 -9.34 -18.47
CA LYS A 182 -9.06 -10.29 -19.35
C LYS A 182 -8.50 -11.70 -19.17
N ASP A 183 -7.18 -11.85 -19.19
CA ASP A 183 -6.51 -13.13 -18.94
C ASP A 183 -6.80 -13.66 -17.51
N TYR A 184 -6.84 -12.75 -16.53
CA TYR A 184 -7.22 -13.08 -15.16
C TYR A 184 -8.63 -13.63 -15.09
N ARG A 185 -9.61 -13.03 -15.79
CA ARG A 185 -11.01 -13.47 -15.85
C ARG A 185 -11.19 -14.83 -16.52
N GLU A 186 -10.33 -15.19 -17.45
CA GLU A 186 -10.33 -16.50 -18.13
C GLU A 186 -9.58 -17.58 -17.34
N SER A 187 -8.70 -17.22 -16.41
CA SER A 187 -7.90 -18.19 -15.66
C SER A 187 -8.73 -19.10 -14.74
N ASP A 188 -8.49 -20.41 -14.82
CA ASP A 188 -9.06 -21.43 -13.92
C ASP A 188 -8.60 -21.28 -12.46
N ASN A 189 -7.41 -20.71 -12.24
CA ASN A 189 -6.84 -20.54 -10.91
C ASN A 189 -6.42 -19.09 -10.67
N LYS A 190 -7.42 -18.29 -10.27
CA LYS A 190 -7.28 -16.88 -9.92
C LYS A 190 -6.14 -16.60 -8.94
N GLN A 191 -6.05 -17.39 -7.87
CA GLN A 191 -5.06 -17.16 -6.80
C GLN A 191 -3.64 -17.38 -7.30
N LYS A 192 -3.42 -18.43 -8.11
CA LYS A 192 -2.13 -18.68 -8.74
C LYS A 192 -1.79 -17.59 -9.75
N PHE A 193 -2.76 -17.15 -10.56
CA PHE A 193 -2.55 -16.07 -11.51
C PHE A 193 -2.06 -14.79 -10.83
N LEU A 194 -2.70 -14.37 -9.73
CA LEU A 194 -2.28 -13.18 -8.98
C LEU A 194 -0.90 -13.36 -8.35
N PHE A 195 -0.59 -14.55 -7.83
CA PHE A 195 0.74 -14.86 -7.33
C PHE A 195 1.79 -14.71 -8.43
N ASP A 196 1.60 -15.38 -9.56
CA ASP A 196 2.54 -15.36 -10.68
C ASP A 196 2.69 -13.94 -11.26
N TYR A 197 1.60 -13.18 -11.36
CA TYR A 197 1.61 -11.78 -11.80
C TYR A 197 2.47 -10.90 -10.90
N ILE A 198 2.25 -10.94 -9.58
CA ILE A 198 3.02 -10.12 -8.63
C ILE A 198 4.48 -10.55 -8.57
N ILE A 199 4.77 -11.84 -8.60
CA ILE A 199 6.15 -12.32 -8.62
C ILE A 199 6.86 -11.86 -9.90
N LYS A 200 6.22 -12.00 -11.08
CA LYS A 200 6.78 -11.50 -12.34
C LYS A 200 7.02 -10.00 -12.29
N LEU A 201 6.08 -9.23 -11.74
CA LEU A 201 6.21 -7.78 -11.57
C LEU A 201 7.44 -7.43 -10.70
N LEU A 202 7.51 -7.97 -9.48
CA LEU A 202 8.59 -7.66 -8.54
C LEU A 202 9.96 -8.09 -9.06
N PHE A 203 10.08 -9.35 -9.51
CA PHE A 203 11.35 -9.92 -9.96
C PHE A 203 11.77 -9.48 -11.36
N SER A 204 10.99 -8.62 -12.02
CA SER A 204 11.45 -7.87 -13.19
C SER A 204 12.35 -6.67 -12.83
N MET A 205 12.29 -6.19 -11.58
CA MET A 205 13.05 -5.03 -11.11
C MET A 205 14.49 -5.40 -10.72
N ASP A 206 15.45 -4.51 -10.97
CA ASP A 206 16.88 -4.80 -10.77
C ASP A 206 17.23 -5.19 -9.33
N ASN A 207 16.67 -4.49 -8.35
CA ASN A 207 16.91 -4.78 -6.93
C ASN A 207 16.42 -6.17 -6.52
N TYR A 208 15.31 -6.64 -7.09
CA TYR A 208 14.80 -8.00 -6.85
C TYR A 208 15.58 -9.06 -7.63
N LYS A 209 16.07 -8.74 -8.84
CA LYS A 209 16.96 -9.63 -9.61
C LYS A 209 18.28 -9.88 -8.87
N GLU A 210 18.88 -8.82 -8.33
CA GLU A 210 20.08 -8.90 -7.49
C GLU A 210 19.82 -9.73 -6.23
N LEU A 211 18.73 -9.43 -5.51
CA LEU A 211 18.33 -10.18 -4.34
C LEU A 211 18.16 -11.68 -4.63
N TYR A 212 17.46 -11.99 -5.73
CA TYR A 212 17.27 -13.37 -6.17
C TYR A 212 18.59 -14.08 -6.45
N LYS A 213 19.51 -13.39 -7.15
CA LYS A 213 20.83 -13.94 -7.47
C LYS A 213 21.64 -14.22 -6.21
N ASP A 214 21.69 -13.29 -5.26
CA ASP A 214 22.47 -13.45 -4.03
C ASP A 214 21.89 -14.53 -3.12
N PHE A 215 20.58 -14.51 -2.91
CA PHE A 215 19.93 -15.40 -1.95
C PHE A 215 19.62 -16.78 -2.55
N VAL A 216 18.95 -16.84 -3.69
CA VAL A 216 18.45 -18.11 -4.25
C VAL A 216 19.56 -18.84 -5.01
N VAL A 217 20.25 -18.15 -5.92
CA VAL A 217 21.24 -18.77 -6.80
C VAL A 217 22.59 -18.98 -6.09
N ASN A 218 23.16 -17.91 -5.53
CA ASN A 218 24.50 -17.95 -4.93
C ASN A 218 24.51 -18.44 -3.48
N ASN A 219 23.36 -18.39 -2.79
CA ASN A 219 23.25 -18.68 -1.35
C ASN A 219 24.31 -17.93 -0.51
N SER A 220 24.56 -16.66 -0.85
CA SER A 220 25.65 -15.85 -0.26
C SER A 220 25.20 -15.01 0.95
N VAL A 221 23.89 -14.95 1.22
CA VAL A 221 23.30 -14.17 2.31
C VAL A 221 23.43 -14.92 3.63
N LYS A 222 24.03 -14.27 4.63
CA LYS A 222 24.21 -14.87 5.97
C LYS A 222 22.90 -14.86 6.76
N ASP A 223 22.78 -15.76 7.73
CA ASP A 223 21.61 -15.87 8.61
C ASP A 223 21.23 -14.54 9.30
N CYS A 224 22.23 -13.77 9.76
CA CYS A 224 22.01 -12.47 10.39
C CYS A 224 21.56 -11.36 9.41
N GLU A 225 21.62 -11.62 8.10
CA GLU A 225 21.21 -10.70 7.04
C GLU A 225 19.87 -11.10 6.40
N ILE A 226 19.27 -12.24 6.75
CA ILE A 226 18.00 -12.73 6.18
C ILE A 226 16.89 -11.69 6.30
N ARG A 227 16.79 -11.00 7.43
CA ARG A 227 15.81 -9.92 7.62
C ARG A 227 15.89 -8.80 6.57
N ASN A 228 17.05 -8.59 5.95
CA ASN A 228 17.25 -7.57 4.91
C ASN A 228 16.62 -7.97 3.58
N LEU A 229 16.31 -9.25 3.38
CA LEU A 229 15.60 -9.73 2.19
C LEU A 229 14.20 -9.14 2.10
N GLY A 230 13.61 -8.68 3.20
CA GLY A 230 12.26 -8.09 3.18
C GLY A 230 12.14 -6.80 2.36
N ILE A 231 13.23 -6.10 1.99
CA ILE A 231 13.24 -4.80 1.28
C ILE A 231 12.25 -3.77 1.88
N ASN A 232 12.62 -3.06 2.94
CA ASN A 232 11.75 -2.10 3.63
C ASN A 232 12.25 -0.65 3.51
N MET A 233 11.33 0.32 3.45
CA MET A 233 11.69 1.75 3.54
C MET A 233 12.18 2.14 4.94
N ASN A 234 11.68 1.49 6.00
CA ASN A 234 11.93 1.87 7.40
C ASN A 234 12.84 0.87 8.14
N GLY A 235 13.70 0.14 7.42
CA GLY A 235 14.64 -0.84 7.98
C GLY A 235 14.06 -2.25 8.19
N SER A 236 14.94 -3.22 8.48
CA SER A 236 14.63 -4.65 8.52
C SER A 236 14.10 -5.19 9.85
N GLN A 237 13.98 -4.33 10.87
CA GLN A 237 13.48 -4.72 12.21
C GLN A 237 12.06 -5.32 12.20
N TYR A 238 11.23 -4.94 11.24
CA TYR A 238 9.86 -5.46 11.09
C TYR A 238 9.80 -6.88 10.50
N GLU A 239 10.95 -7.45 10.14
CA GLU A 239 11.06 -8.76 9.50
C GLU A 239 11.69 -9.83 10.41
N ILE A 240 11.88 -9.53 11.70
CA ILE A 240 12.45 -10.48 12.68
C ILE A 240 11.65 -11.79 12.74
N SER A 241 10.32 -11.71 12.67
CA SER A 241 9.45 -12.88 12.72
C SER A 241 9.59 -13.74 11.44
N GLN A 242 9.78 -13.10 10.28
CA GLN A 242 9.99 -13.75 8.99
C GLN A 242 11.38 -14.41 8.92
N GLU A 243 12.41 -13.76 9.45
CA GLU A 243 13.75 -14.35 9.62
C GLU A 243 13.68 -15.61 10.50
N LYS A 244 13.02 -15.54 11.67
CA LYS A 244 12.84 -16.71 12.54
C LYS A 244 12.08 -17.83 11.85
N LEU A 245 11.04 -17.50 11.09
CA LEU A 245 10.27 -18.48 10.32
C LEU A 245 11.14 -19.14 9.25
N TYR A 246 11.93 -18.36 8.51
CA TYR A 246 12.84 -18.88 7.49
C TYR A 246 13.82 -19.88 8.08
N LEU A 247 14.52 -19.51 9.15
CA LEU A 247 15.54 -20.36 9.78
C LEU A 247 14.94 -21.68 10.27
N LEU A 248 13.76 -21.63 10.90
CA LEU A 248 13.06 -22.83 11.36
C LEU A 248 12.64 -23.76 10.20
N LEU A 249 12.17 -23.19 9.09
CA LEU A 249 11.77 -23.96 7.92
C LEU A 249 12.98 -24.48 7.12
N ARG A 250 14.10 -23.74 7.11
CA ARG A 250 15.37 -24.20 6.53
C ARG A 250 15.87 -25.42 7.29
N ASP A 251 15.89 -25.37 8.62
CA ASP A 251 16.33 -26.50 9.43
C ASP A 251 15.41 -27.72 9.24
N CYS A 252 14.14 -27.51 8.92
CA CYS A 252 13.22 -28.57 8.50
C CYS A 252 13.51 -29.12 7.09
N ASN A 253 13.83 -28.24 6.13
CA ASN A 253 14.26 -28.62 4.79
C ASN A 253 15.55 -29.46 4.82
N GLU A 254 16.47 -29.13 5.73
CA GLU A 254 17.72 -29.85 5.94
C GLU A 254 17.58 -31.12 6.81
N GLY A 255 16.36 -31.47 7.22
CA GLY A 255 16.07 -32.66 8.03
C GLY A 255 16.57 -32.59 9.48
N LYS A 256 16.95 -31.40 9.97
CA LYS A 256 17.48 -31.18 11.32
C LYS A 256 16.38 -31.08 12.39
N VAL A 257 15.22 -30.55 12.01
CA VAL A 257 14.11 -30.25 12.94
C VAL A 257 12.77 -30.61 12.30
N SER A 258 11.79 -31.03 13.11
CA SER A 258 10.37 -31.11 12.73
C SER A 258 9.57 -30.09 13.53
N PRO A 259 9.24 -28.92 12.96
CA PRO A 259 8.53 -27.86 13.68
C PRO A 259 7.14 -28.29 14.13
N SER A 260 6.80 -28.04 15.40
CA SER A 260 5.43 -28.26 15.88
C SER A 260 4.50 -27.11 15.49
N LEU A 261 3.18 -27.37 15.55
CA LEU A 261 2.15 -26.35 15.37
C LEU A 261 2.32 -25.17 16.33
N ASP A 262 2.75 -25.41 17.56
CA ASP A 262 2.93 -24.38 18.58
C ASP A 262 4.17 -23.52 18.26
N ASN A 263 5.26 -24.12 17.77
CA ASN A 263 6.44 -23.35 17.32
C ASN A 263 6.09 -22.37 16.21
N ILE A 264 5.37 -22.84 15.18
CA ILE A 264 4.93 -22.00 14.06
C ILE A 264 3.97 -20.92 14.55
N THR A 265 2.99 -21.29 15.39
CA THR A 265 1.98 -20.35 15.88
C THR A 265 2.58 -19.24 16.74
N ASP A 266 3.57 -19.53 17.60
CA ASP A 266 4.28 -18.52 18.39
C ASP A 266 4.99 -17.50 17.49
N ILE A 267 5.74 -17.96 16.47
CA ILE A 267 6.42 -17.07 15.52
C ILE A 267 5.40 -16.20 14.77
N LEU A 268 4.34 -16.81 14.23
CA LEU A 268 3.28 -16.10 13.50
C LEU A 268 2.52 -15.11 14.39
N SER A 269 2.45 -15.34 15.70
CA SER A 269 1.79 -14.43 16.64
C SER A 269 2.44 -13.05 16.69
N ARG A 270 3.75 -13.00 16.44
CA ARG A 270 4.62 -11.81 16.50
C ARG A 270 4.76 -11.10 15.15
N ILE A 271 4.13 -11.59 14.10
CA ILE A 271 4.05 -10.88 12.81
C ILE A 271 3.06 -9.71 12.95
N SER A 272 3.36 -8.58 12.30
CA SER A 272 2.46 -7.43 12.26
C SER A 272 1.07 -7.80 11.74
N SER A 273 0.03 -7.17 12.29
CA SER A 273 -1.37 -7.55 12.08
C SER A 273 -1.77 -7.69 10.61
N GLY A 274 -1.35 -6.78 9.72
CA GLY A 274 -1.69 -6.81 8.29
C GLY A 274 -1.16 -8.03 7.53
N LYS A 275 0.05 -8.50 7.84
CA LYS A 275 0.67 -9.67 7.17
C LYS A 275 0.29 -10.99 7.84
N LYS A 276 -0.13 -10.96 9.10
CA LYS A 276 -0.31 -12.14 9.97
C LYS A 276 -1.37 -13.11 9.45
N SER A 277 -2.49 -12.61 8.93
CA SER A 277 -3.56 -13.45 8.35
C SER A 277 -3.05 -14.26 7.16
N PHE A 278 -2.29 -13.62 6.26
CA PHE A 278 -1.73 -14.25 5.08
C PHE A 278 -0.67 -15.29 5.41
N TRP A 279 0.25 -14.99 6.33
CA TRP A 279 1.22 -16.00 6.79
C TRP A 279 0.55 -17.18 7.49
N LYS A 280 -0.51 -16.94 8.27
CA LYS A 280 -1.31 -18.04 8.85
C LYS A 280 -1.96 -18.89 7.77
N LYS A 281 -2.55 -18.29 6.75
CA LYS A 281 -3.16 -19.02 5.63
C LYS A 281 -2.11 -19.85 4.87
N LEU A 282 -0.92 -19.31 4.64
CA LEU A 282 0.18 -20.04 3.99
C LEU A 282 0.66 -21.24 4.83
N MET A 283 0.85 -21.04 6.14
CA MET A 283 1.48 -22.05 7.00
C MET A 283 0.50 -23.07 7.58
N LEU A 284 -0.76 -22.67 7.81
CA LEU A 284 -1.75 -23.43 8.59
C LEU A 284 -3.05 -23.70 7.81
N GLY A 285 -3.17 -23.20 6.59
CA GLY A 285 -4.37 -23.30 5.78
C GLY A 285 -5.51 -22.39 6.26
N GLU A 286 -6.70 -22.57 5.68
CA GLU A 286 -7.88 -21.72 5.95
C GLU A 286 -8.77 -22.24 7.09
N SER A 287 -8.61 -23.50 7.48
CA SER A 287 -9.46 -24.11 8.51
C SER A 287 -9.21 -23.50 9.88
N ASN A 288 -10.29 -23.25 10.64
CA ASN A 288 -10.19 -22.82 12.04
C ASN A 288 -9.93 -23.97 13.03
N GLN A 289 -10.22 -25.21 12.64
CA GLN A 289 -10.07 -26.40 13.50
C GLN A 289 -8.60 -26.78 13.70
N LYS A 290 -8.17 -26.96 14.96
CA LYS A 290 -6.77 -27.28 15.33
C LYS A 290 -6.23 -28.52 14.60
N ASN A 291 -7.00 -29.61 14.56
CA ASN A 291 -6.58 -30.86 13.92
C ASN A 291 -6.35 -30.68 12.41
N LYS A 292 -7.22 -29.94 11.71
CA LYS A 292 -7.05 -29.65 10.28
C LYS A 292 -5.83 -28.78 10.00
N LYS A 293 -5.53 -27.80 10.88
CA LYS A 293 -4.30 -26.99 10.77
C LYS A 293 -3.05 -27.85 10.94
N ALA A 294 -3.07 -28.80 11.88
CA ALA A 294 -1.96 -29.71 12.10
C ALA A 294 -1.70 -30.60 10.88
N ILE A 295 -2.75 -31.17 10.28
CA ILE A 295 -2.65 -31.99 9.06
C ILE A 295 -2.08 -31.16 7.90
N PHE A 296 -2.64 -29.96 7.67
CA PHE A 296 -2.14 -29.07 6.62
C PHE A 296 -0.67 -28.70 6.82
N LEU A 297 -0.28 -28.37 8.06
CA LEU A 297 1.11 -28.06 8.38
C LEU A 297 2.01 -29.27 8.14
N GLU A 298 1.58 -30.48 8.52
CA GLU A 298 2.36 -31.69 8.28
C GLU A 298 2.58 -31.95 6.77
N GLU A 299 1.54 -31.80 5.95
CA GLU A 299 1.64 -31.89 4.49
C GLU A 299 2.58 -30.83 3.90
N LEU A 300 2.47 -29.59 4.39
CA LEU A 300 3.36 -28.50 3.98
C LEU A 300 4.82 -28.78 4.36
N LEU A 301 5.08 -29.25 5.59
CA LEU A 301 6.42 -29.58 6.05
C LEU A 301 7.01 -30.75 5.25
N LYS A 302 6.23 -31.79 4.94
CA LYS A 302 6.64 -32.87 4.02
C LYS A 302 7.03 -32.33 2.65
N LYS A 303 6.24 -31.42 2.09
CA LYS A 303 6.56 -30.74 0.83
C LYS A 303 7.87 -29.95 0.95
N ILE A 304 8.06 -29.17 2.02
CA ILE A 304 9.28 -28.39 2.26
C ILE A 304 10.49 -29.31 2.38
N SER A 305 10.43 -30.40 3.14
CA SER A 305 11.54 -31.36 3.28
C SER A 305 11.88 -32.08 1.97
N SER A 306 10.97 -32.12 1.00
CA SER A 306 11.24 -32.69 -0.32
C SER A 306 11.92 -31.73 -1.31
N MET A 307 11.95 -30.43 -1.02
CA MET A 307 12.56 -29.43 -1.90
C MET A 307 14.09 -29.46 -1.81
N THR A 308 14.77 -29.19 -2.92
CA THR A 308 16.18 -28.80 -2.86
C THR A 308 16.34 -27.47 -2.10
N GLY A 309 17.53 -27.21 -1.55
CA GLY A 309 17.77 -25.95 -0.83
C GLY A 309 17.53 -24.71 -1.70
N GLN A 310 17.78 -24.79 -3.01
CA GLN A 310 17.49 -23.70 -3.95
C GLN A 310 15.99 -23.49 -4.13
N GLU A 311 15.22 -24.57 -4.37
CA GLU A 311 13.76 -24.50 -4.50
C GLU A 311 13.10 -23.97 -3.22
N PHE A 312 13.59 -24.37 -2.05
CA PHE A 312 13.11 -23.85 -0.76
C PHE A 312 13.36 -22.34 -0.63
N ARG A 313 14.58 -21.86 -0.93
CA ARG A 313 14.90 -20.43 -0.89
C ARG A 313 14.02 -19.62 -1.83
N GLN A 314 13.82 -20.11 -3.06
CA GLN A 314 12.92 -19.49 -4.04
C GLN A 314 11.48 -19.45 -3.52
N TRP A 315 10.97 -20.59 -3.06
CA TRP A 315 9.60 -20.71 -2.54
C TRP A 315 9.36 -19.74 -1.38
N PHE A 316 10.26 -19.70 -0.41
CA PHE A 316 10.13 -18.83 0.75
C PHE A 316 10.18 -17.35 0.34
N LEU A 317 11.15 -16.99 -0.50
CA LEU A 317 11.33 -15.62 -0.96
C LEU A 317 10.09 -15.10 -1.70
N TYR A 318 9.57 -15.88 -2.65
CA TYR A 318 8.40 -15.49 -3.42
C TYR A 318 7.16 -15.33 -2.51
N ASN A 319 6.91 -16.29 -1.62
CA ASN A 319 5.78 -16.20 -0.70
C ASN A 319 5.90 -15.00 0.25
N TRP A 320 7.09 -14.71 0.75
CA TRP A 320 7.32 -13.54 1.61
C TRP A 320 6.96 -12.24 0.89
N HIS A 321 7.49 -12.03 -0.31
CA HIS A 321 7.24 -10.80 -1.05
C HIS A 321 5.81 -10.71 -1.57
N PHE A 322 5.18 -11.82 -1.97
CA PHE A 322 3.77 -11.83 -2.33
C PHE A 322 2.89 -11.41 -1.14
N ILE A 323 3.07 -12.02 0.04
CA ILE A 323 2.30 -11.69 1.25
C ILE A 323 2.49 -10.23 1.65
N LYS A 324 3.73 -9.75 1.58
CA LYS A 324 4.03 -8.36 1.89
C LYS A 324 3.33 -7.41 0.93
N THR A 325 3.39 -7.68 -0.37
CA THR A 325 2.73 -6.86 -1.40
C THR A 325 1.22 -6.89 -1.23
N LYS A 326 0.62 -8.06 -1.01
CA LYS A 326 -0.82 -8.19 -0.76
C LYS A 326 -1.28 -7.36 0.44
N SER A 327 -0.56 -7.43 1.55
CA SER A 327 -0.86 -6.61 2.74
C SER A 327 -0.78 -5.11 2.45
N THR A 328 0.21 -4.65 1.66
CA THR A 328 0.32 -3.24 1.26
C THR A 328 -0.83 -2.83 0.34
N LEU A 329 -1.20 -3.69 -0.60
CA LEU A 329 -2.29 -3.46 -1.53
C LEU A 329 -3.64 -3.37 -0.81
N ASP A 330 -3.89 -4.19 0.21
CA ASP A 330 -5.12 -4.09 1.03
C ASP A 330 -5.20 -2.74 1.74
N ASP A 331 -4.09 -2.29 2.33
CA ASP A 331 -4.00 -1.01 3.02
C ASP A 331 -4.25 0.18 2.09
N TYR A 332 -3.81 0.10 0.83
CA TYR A 332 -3.93 1.17 -0.16
C TYR A 332 -5.26 1.13 -0.92
N LEU A 333 -5.87 -0.05 -1.08
CA LEU A 333 -7.19 -0.19 -1.71
C LEU A 333 -8.24 0.66 -0.98
N ASP A 334 -8.28 0.55 0.35
CA ASP A 334 -9.18 1.33 1.19
C ASP A 334 -8.95 2.85 1.04
N LEU A 335 -7.69 3.29 0.98
CA LEU A 335 -7.35 4.71 0.79
C LEU A 335 -7.80 5.21 -0.59
N ASN A 336 -7.49 4.46 -1.64
CA ASN A 336 -7.85 4.79 -3.02
C ASN A 336 -9.37 4.91 -3.20
N LYS A 337 -10.14 3.94 -2.70
CA LYS A 337 -11.61 3.97 -2.78
C LYS A 337 -12.20 5.22 -2.15
N ARG A 338 -11.71 5.61 -0.98
CA ARG A 338 -12.18 6.82 -0.28
C ARG A 338 -11.90 8.08 -1.07
N VAL A 339 -10.73 8.18 -1.70
CA VAL A 339 -10.39 9.34 -2.53
C VAL A 339 -11.19 9.36 -3.82
N LEU A 340 -11.32 8.23 -4.50
CA LEU A 340 -12.09 8.13 -5.75
C LEU A 340 -13.57 8.45 -5.53
N SER A 341 -14.18 7.96 -4.45
CA SER A 341 -15.58 8.27 -4.12
C SER A 341 -15.87 9.75 -3.85
N MET A 342 -14.84 10.59 -3.64
CA MET A 342 -15.04 12.04 -3.51
C MET A 342 -15.51 12.71 -4.80
N THR A 343 -15.33 12.06 -5.96
CA THR A 343 -15.84 12.59 -7.22
C THR A 343 -17.35 12.45 -7.33
N GLU A 344 -18.03 11.78 -6.39
CA GLU A 344 -19.46 11.44 -6.49
C GLU A 344 -19.79 10.60 -7.74
N MET A 345 -18.81 9.89 -8.29
CA MET A 345 -18.96 8.95 -9.41
C MET A 345 -18.95 7.51 -8.94
#